data_AF-A0A925YP39-F1
#
_entry.id   AF-A0A925YP39-F1
#
_cell.length_a   1.000
_cell.length_b   1.000
_cell.length_c   1.000
_cell.angle_alpha   90.00
_cell.angle_beta   90.00
_cell.angle_gamma   90.00
#
_symmetry.space_group_name_H-M   'P 1'
#
loop_
_entity.id
_entity.type
_entity.pdbx_description
1 polymer ?
#
loop_
_entity_poly.entity_id
_entity_poly.type
_entity_poly.pdbx_seq_one_letter_code
_entity_poly.pdbx_strand_id
1 'polypeptide(L)'
;MEYRIEKDTMGEVKVPVDAYYGAQTQRSIDNFKIAQDISKMPKEIIRAFSYLKKAAAITNYEAGVLPKEKSDLIGKVCDEILEGKLDDYFPLVVWQTGSGT
;
A
#
# COMPACT_ATOMS: atom_id res chain seq x y z
N MET A 1 10.41 -18.57 -7.81
CA MET A 1 9.62 -17.55 -7.08
C MET A 1 8.26 -18.16 -6.82
N GLU A 2 7.83 -18.21 -5.56
CA GLU A 2 6.50 -18.69 -5.19
C GLU A 2 5.51 -17.53 -5.22
N TYR A 3 4.29 -17.81 -5.66
CA TYR A 3 3.23 -16.82 -5.82
C TYR A 3 1.96 -17.28 -5.11
N ARG A 4 1.23 -16.33 -4.54
CA ARG A 4 -0.17 -16.49 -4.16
C ARG A 4 -1.07 -15.91 -5.25
N ILE A 5 -2.26 -16.48 -5.41
CA ILE A 5 -3.26 -15.96 -6.33
C ILE A 5 -4.16 -15.01 -5.54
N GLU A 6 -4.22 -13.76 -5.98
CA GLU A 6 -5.20 -12.80 -5.49
C GLU A 6 -6.19 -12.45 -6.60
N LYS A 7 -7.36 -11.93 -6.20
CA LYS A 7 -8.43 -11.54 -7.11
C LYS A 7 -8.91 -10.14 -6.78
N ASP A 8 -9.02 -9.31 -7.81
CA ASP A 8 -9.73 -8.03 -7.77
C ASP A 8 -10.88 -8.04 -8.80
N THR A 9 -11.46 -6.87 -9.07
CA THR A 9 -12.58 -6.74 -10.03
C THR A 9 -12.18 -7.04 -11.48
N MET A 10 -10.88 -7.01 -11.80
CA MET A 10 -10.35 -7.31 -13.14
C MET A 10 -9.98 -8.80 -13.31
N GLY A 11 -10.13 -9.61 -12.25
CA GLY A 11 -9.88 -11.04 -12.27
C GLY A 11 -8.71 -11.44 -11.37
N GLU A 12 -8.08 -12.57 -11.68
CA GLU A 12 -6.96 -13.11 -10.91
C GLU A 12 -5.62 -12.47 -11.28
N VAL A 13 -4.67 -12.45 -10.34
CA VAL A 13 -3.29 -12.00 -10.54
C VAL A 13 -2.35 -12.77 -9.60
N LYS A 14 -1.14 -13.05 -10.07
CA LYS A 14 -0.09 -13.73 -9.28
C LYS A 14 0.73 -12.70 -8.53
N VAL A 15 0.70 -12.76 -7.20
CA VAL A 15 1.44 -11.86 -6.31
C VAL A 15 2.56 -12.66 -5.60
N PRO A 16 3.80 -12.15 -5.50
CA PRO A 16 4.86 -12.83 -4.76
C PRO A 16 4.42 -13.16 -3.33
N VAL A 17 4.72 -14.37 -2.83
CA VAL A 17 4.21 -14.83 -1.53
C VAL A 17 4.66 -13.95 -0.36
N ASP A 18 5.84 -13.35 -0.47
CA ASP A 18 6.51 -12.49 0.50
C ASP A 18 6.09 -11.01 0.41
N ALA A 19 5.36 -10.60 -0.63
CA ALA A 19 4.90 -9.23 -0.79
C ALA A 19 3.74 -8.88 0.16
N TYR A 20 3.83 -7.78 0.90
CA TYR A 20 2.68 -7.25 1.66
C TYR A 20 1.62 -6.56 0.79
N TYR A 21 1.97 -6.12 -0.42
CA TYR A 21 1.01 -5.53 -1.33
C TYR A 21 0.13 -6.59 -2.00
N GLY A 22 -1.03 -6.19 -2.52
CA GLY A 22 -2.00 -7.10 -3.12
C GLY A 22 -2.16 -6.97 -4.64
N ALA A 23 -3.29 -7.47 -5.14
CA ALA A 23 -3.62 -7.57 -6.56
C ALA A 23 -3.47 -6.24 -7.33
N GLN A 24 -4.04 -5.16 -6.81
CA GLN A 24 -4.06 -3.86 -7.49
C GLN A 24 -2.66 -3.27 -7.66
N THR A 25 -1.81 -3.38 -6.62
CA THR A 25 -0.41 -2.96 -6.70
C THR A 25 0.34 -3.80 -7.73
N GLN A 26 0.13 -5.13 -7.74
CA GLN A 26 0.76 -6.00 -8.73
C GLN A 26 0.35 -5.64 -10.16
N ARG A 27 -0.94 -5.34 -10.40
CA ARG A 27 -1.39 -4.86 -11.71
C ARG A 27 -0.76 -3.53 -12.10
N SER A 28 -0.60 -2.60 -11.15
CA SER A 28 0.06 -1.33 -11.42
C SER A 28 1.53 -1.55 -11.81
N ILE A 29 2.25 -2.45 -11.15
CA ILE A 29 3.62 -2.86 -11.52
C ILE A 29 3.66 -3.41 -12.96
N ASP A 30 2.68 -4.25 -13.32
CA ASP A 30 2.62 -4.87 -14.65
C ASP A 30 2.24 -3.87 -15.76
N ASN A 31 1.42 -2.86 -15.44
CA ASN A 31 0.94 -1.85 -16.38
C ASN A 31 1.93 -0.68 -16.57
N PHE A 32 2.62 -0.27 -15.50
CA PHE A 32 3.46 0.93 -15.48
C PHE A 32 4.94 0.58 -15.31
N LYS A 33 5.57 0.22 -16.44
CA LYS A 33 7.00 -0.13 -16.50
C LYS A 33 7.87 1.03 -16.97
N ILE A 34 7.66 2.21 -16.37
CA ILE A 34 8.30 3.46 -16.79
C ILE A 34 9.28 3.91 -15.71
N ALA A 35 10.56 4.03 -16.07
CA ALA A 35 11.62 4.55 -15.20
C ALA A 35 11.69 3.90 -13.81
N GLN A 36 11.48 2.57 -13.74
CA GLN A 36 11.36 1.81 -12.48
C GLN A 36 12.59 1.93 -11.55
N ASP A 37 13.77 2.15 -12.13
CA ASP A 37 15.02 2.24 -11.37
C ASP A 37 15.31 3.65 -10.82
N ILE A 38 14.65 4.68 -11.35
CA ILE A 38 14.99 6.09 -11.05
C ILE A 38 13.79 6.95 -10.65
N SER A 39 12.57 6.41 -10.71
CA SER A 39 11.33 7.17 -10.46
C SER A 39 10.35 6.40 -9.58
N LYS A 40 10.84 5.74 -8.52
CA LYS A 40 9.98 5.19 -7.47
C LYS A 40 9.25 6.30 -6.70
N MET A 41 8.14 5.96 -6.07
CA MET A 41 7.40 6.89 -5.22
C MET A 41 8.31 7.43 -4.10
N PRO A 42 8.38 8.76 -3.87
CA PRO A 42 9.18 9.32 -2.79
C PRO A 42 8.72 8.83 -1.40
N LYS A 43 9.67 8.61 -0.49
CA LYS A 43 9.39 8.12 0.87
C LYS A 43 8.51 9.09 1.65
N GLU A 44 8.64 10.38 1.37
CA GLU A 44 7.84 11.44 1.97
C GLU A 44 6.35 11.28 1.65
N ILE A 45 6.01 10.84 0.43
CA ILE A 45 4.62 10.55 0.04
C ILE A 45 4.11 9.31 0.80
N ILE A 46 4.92 8.25 0.88
CA ILE A 46 4.57 7.02 1.62
C ILE A 46 4.30 7.34 3.10
N ARG A 47 5.16 8.15 3.72
CA ARG A 47 5.00 8.63 5.10
C ARG A 47 3.76 9.50 5.27
N ALA A 48 3.49 10.42 4.33
CA ALA A 48 2.28 11.24 4.35
C ALA A 48 1.01 10.38 4.29
N PHE A 49 0.99 9.32 3.47
CA PHE A 49 -0.11 8.35 3.45
C PHE A 49 -0.24 7.59 4.77
N SER A 50 0.86 7.28 5.44
CA SER A 50 0.82 6.61 6.75
C SER A 50 0.16 7.50 7.81
N TYR A 51 0.50 8.79 7.87
CA TYR A 51 -0.21 9.74 8.72
C TYR A 51 -1.69 9.84 8.37
N LEU A 52 -2.02 9.98 7.09
CA LEU A 52 -3.40 10.06 6.60
C LEU A 52 -4.22 8.83 7.02
N LYS A 53 -3.69 7.62 6.80
CA LYS A 53 -4.39 6.36 7.09
C LYS A 53 -4.51 6.11 8.60
N LYS A 54 -3.49 6.46 9.39
CA LYS A 54 -3.57 6.41 10.85
C LYS A 54 -4.65 7.33 11.39
N ALA A 55 -4.67 8.59 10.94
CA ALA A 55 -5.72 9.55 11.32
C ALA A 55 -7.11 9.06 10.93
N ALA A 56 -7.29 8.58 9.70
CA ALA A 56 -8.56 8.04 9.23
C ALA A 56 -9.03 6.83 10.06
N ALA A 57 -8.12 5.93 10.46
CA ALA A 57 -8.47 4.78 11.30
C ALA A 57 -8.94 5.21 12.69
N ILE A 58 -8.25 6.14 13.33
CA ILE A 58 -8.63 6.71 14.64
C ILE A 58 -9.99 7.39 14.53
N THR A 59 -10.18 8.29 13.57
CA THR A 59 -11.45 9.00 13.38
C THR A 59 -12.60 8.06 13.06
N ASN A 60 -12.39 7.02 12.25
CA ASN A 60 -13.44 6.04 11.97
C ASN A 60 -13.82 5.19 13.19
N TYR A 61 -12.87 4.90 14.08
CA TYR A 61 -13.17 4.27 15.35
C TYR A 61 -13.99 5.19 16.26
N GLU A 62 -13.59 6.46 16.38
CA GLU A 62 -14.33 7.47 17.16
C GLU A 62 -15.74 7.71 16.63
N ALA A 63 -15.93 7.64 15.30
CA ALA A 63 -17.23 7.71 14.65
C ALA A 63 -18.07 6.41 14.76
N GLY A 64 -17.53 5.35 15.36
CA GLY A 64 -18.22 4.08 15.57
C GLY A 64 -18.36 3.19 14.31
N VAL A 65 -17.66 3.50 13.22
CA VAL A 65 -17.73 2.76 11.94
C VAL A 65 -16.56 1.81 11.73
N LEU A 66 -15.58 1.79 12.65
CA LEU A 66 -14.46 0.85 12.65
C LEU A 66 -14.24 0.24 14.04
N PRO A 67 -14.13 -1.09 14.18
CA PRO A 67 -13.78 -1.72 15.45
C PRO A 67 -12.43 -1.26 15.99
N LYS A 68 -12.31 -1.14 17.31
CA LYS A 68 -11.09 -0.68 17.99
C LYS A 68 -9.85 -1.51 17.58
N GLU A 69 -9.98 -2.83 17.59
CA GLU A 69 -8.90 -3.75 17.22
C GLU A 69 -8.33 -3.44 15.83
N LYS A 70 -9.19 -3.16 14.84
CA LYS A 70 -8.74 -2.80 13.49
C LYS A 70 -8.05 -1.44 13.48
N SER A 71 -8.58 -0.46 14.22
CA SER A 71 -7.96 0.86 14.34
C SER A 71 -6.56 0.77 14.94
N ASP A 72 -6.39 -0.02 16.00
CA ASP A 72 -5.11 -0.22 16.67
C ASP A 72 -4.09 -0.92 15.77
N LEU A 73 -4.52 -1.97 15.05
CA LEU A 73 -3.65 -2.68 14.09
C LEU A 73 -3.23 -1.78 12.93
N ILE A 74 -4.15 -1.01 12.35
CA ILE A 74 -3.82 -0.05 11.29
C ILE A 74 -2.85 1.01 11.81
N GLY A 75 -3.10 1.54 13.01
CA GLY A 75 -2.23 2.51 13.67
C GLY A 75 -0.81 1.99 13.87
N LYS A 76 -0.68 0.73 14.35
CA LYS A 76 0.61 0.07 14.52
C LYS A 76 1.37 -0.08 13.21
N VAL A 77 0.72 -0.55 12.14
CA VAL A 77 1.37 -0.70 10.82
C VAL A 77 1.76 0.66 10.25
N CYS A 78 0.95 1.69 10.45
CA CYS A 78 1.33 3.05 10.04
C CYS A 78 2.60 3.53 10.76
N ASP A 79 2.75 3.22 12.05
CA ASP A 79 3.98 3.53 12.80
C ASP A 79 5.19 2.73 12.27
N GLU A 80 5.02 1.45 11.93
CA GLU A 80 6.07 0.64 11.30
C GLU A 80 6.51 1.20 9.94
N ILE A 81 5.59 1.76 9.14
CA ILE A 81 5.93 2.47 7.89
C ILE A 81 6.68 3.77 8.19
N LEU A 82 6.24 4.55 9.19
CA LEU A 82 6.92 5.79 9.57
C LEU A 82 8.35 5.55 10.09
N GLU A 83 8.57 4.42 10.75
CA GLU A 83 9.89 3.92 11.17
C GLU A 83 10.74 3.36 10.00
N GLY A 84 10.17 3.25 8.79
CA GLY A 84 10.85 2.76 7.59
C GLY A 84 11.00 1.24 7.51
N LYS A 85 10.31 0.47 8.37
CA LYS A 85 10.43 -1.00 8.42
C LYS A 85 9.85 -1.69 7.18
N LEU A 86 8.98 -1.00 6.45
CA LEU A 86 8.20 -1.56 5.33
C LEU A 86 8.48 -0.86 4.00
N ASP A 87 9.58 -0.09 3.89
CA ASP A 87 9.92 0.72 2.70
C ASP A 87 9.95 -0.11 1.40
N ASP A 88 10.39 -1.38 1.47
CA ASP A 88 10.51 -2.28 0.32
C ASP A 88 9.14 -2.72 -0.27
N TYR A 89 8.05 -2.48 0.46
CA TYR A 89 6.71 -2.92 0.06
C TYR A 89 5.91 -1.86 -0.70
N PHE A 90 6.55 -0.75 -1.09
CA PHE A 90 5.97 0.31 -1.93
C PHE A 90 6.67 0.40 -3.30
N PRO A 91 6.48 -0.58 -4.20
CA PRO A 91 7.27 -0.71 -5.43
C PRO A 91 6.84 0.23 -6.56
N LEU A 92 5.77 1.00 -6.39
CA LEU A 92 5.16 1.78 -7.47
C LEU A 92 6.01 2.97 -7.89
N VAL A 93 5.91 3.31 -9.17
CA VAL A 93 6.59 4.44 -9.79
C VAL A 93 5.72 5.70 -9.77
N VAL A 94 6.36 6.86 -9.88
CA VAL A 94 5.70 8.16 -10.06
C VAL A 94 4.87 8.18 -11.35
N TRP A 95 5.37 7.53 -12.40
CA TRP A 95 4.75 7.48 -13.72
C TRP A 95 3.66 6.41 -13.81
N GLN A 96 2.58 6.62 -13.05
CA GLN A 96 1.41 5.76 -12.99
C GLN A 96 0.15 6.54 -13.41
N THR A 97 -1.02 6.13 -12.93
CA THR A 97 -2.26 6.90 -13.14
C THR A 97 -2.11 8.35 -12.66
N GLY A 98 -2.69 9.31 -13.38
CA GLY A 98 -2.53 10.74 -13.06
C GLY A 98 -3.20 11.18 -11.76
N SER A 99 -4.09 10.37 -11.19
CA SER A 99 -4.78 10.63 -9.93
C SER A 99 -4.06 10.09 -8.69
N GLY A 100 -3.04 9.24 -8.86
CA GLY A 100 -2.36 8.58 -7.75
C GLY A 100 -3.24 7.57 -7.01
N THR A 101 -4.15 6.92 -7.74
CA THR A 101 -4.98 5.79 -7.25
C THR A 101 -4.13 4.54 -7.17
#